data_AF-A0A3C0BV19-F1
#
_entry.id   AF-A0A3C0BV19-F1
#
_cell.length_a   1.000
_cell.length_b   1.000
_cell.length_c   1.000
_cell.angle_alpha   90.00
_cell.angle_beta   90.00
_cell.angle_gamma   90.00
#
_symmetry.space_group_name_H-M   'P 1'
#
loop_
_entity.id
_entity.type
_entity.pdbx_description
1 polymer ?
#
loop_
_entity_poly.entity_id
_entity_poly.type
_entity_poly.pdbx_seq_one_letter_code
_entity_poly.pdbx_strand_id
1 'polypeptide(L)' 'MIRIQQEDFDIGAEIARLTSGRTDIGAIVTFTGTVRDQAGAVSEMALEHYPGMTERELARIEAEA' A
#
# COMPACT_ATOMS: atom_id res chain seq x y z
N MET A 1 2.23 -6.72 7.49
CA MET A 1 3.23 -6.77 6.38
C MET A 1 3.29 -5.39 5.78
N ILE A 2 4.45 -4.73 5.88
CA ILE A 2 4.66 -3.38 5.37
C ILE A 2 5.78 -3.41 4.35
N ARG A 3 5.59 -2.76 3.21
CA ARG A 3 6.57 -2.70 2.13
C ARG A 3 6.51 -1.33 1.46
N ILE A 4 7.67 -0.71 1.28
CA ILE A 4 7.88 0.49 0.48
C ILE A 4 8.77 0.07 -0.69
N GLN A 5 8.38 0.42 -1.92
CA GLN A 5 9.08 0.02 -3.14
C GLN A 5 8.92 1.09 -4.23
N GLN A 6 9.74 1.03 -5.28
CA GLN A 6 9.66 1.94 -6.43
C GLN A 6 8.79 1.36 -7.55
N GLU A 7 8.76 0.04 -7.67
CA GLU A 7 8.03 -0.68 -8.69
C GLU A 7 6.52 -0.66 -8.41
N ASP A 8 5.73 -0.77 -9.48
CA ASP A 8 4.30 -0.98 -9.35
C ASP A 8 3.99 -2.32 -8.65
N PHE A 9 2.77 -2.47 -8.14
CA PHE A 9 2.32 -3.67 -7.46
C PHE A 9 0.97 -4.16 -7.99
N ASP A 10 0.79 -5.48 -7.96
CA ASP A 10 -0.47 -6.11 -8.36
C ASP A 10 -1.36 -6.32 -7.12
N ILE A 11 -2.45 -5.55 -7.03
CA ILE A 11 -3.42 -5.63 -5.93
C ILE A 11 -4.00 -7.04 -5.78
N GLY A 12 -4.27 -7.75 -6.88
CA GLY A 12 -4.79 -9.11 -6.87
C GLY A 12 -3.79 -10.09 -6.28
N ALA A 13 -2.51 -9.96 -6.63
CA ALA A 13 -1.44 -10.76 -6.05
C ALA A 13 -1.25 -10.50 -4.55
N GLU A 14 -1.38 -9.25 -4.09
CA GLU A 14 -1.35 -8.90 -2.67
C GLU A 14 -2.51 -9.52 -1.88
N ILE A 15 -3.74 -9.42 -2.41
CA ILE A 15 -4.94 -10.02 -1.81
C ILE A 15 -4.82 -11.54 -1.75
N ALA A 16 -4.36 -12.17 -2.84
CA ALA A 16 -4.16 -13.63 -2.88
C ALA A 16 -3.12 -14.06 -1.85
N ARG A 17 -2.03 -13.31 -1.68
CA ARG A 17 -1.01 -13.59 -0.68
C ARG A 17 -1.54 -13.43 0.76
N LEU A 18 -2.36 -12.40 1.02
CA LEU A 18 -2.98 -12.18 2.33
C LEU A 18 -3.95 -13.30 2.72
N THR A 19 -4.65 -13.87 1.74
CA THR A 19 -5.73 -14.85 1.96
C THR A 19 -5.32 -16.29 1.72
N SER A 20 -4.13 -16.52 1.19
CA SER A 20 -3.65 -17.87 0.85
C SER A 20 -3.73 -18.80 2.06
N GLY A 21 -4.50 -19.88 1.93
CA GLY A 21 -4.69 -20.88 2.98
C GLY A 21 -5.53 -20.42 4.19
N ARG A 22 -6.06 -19.20 4.18
CA ARG A 22 -6.89 -18.66 5.27
C ARG A 22 -8.37 -18.83 4.97
N THR A 23 -9.04 -19.58 5.83
CA THR A 23 -10.50 -19.81 5.76
C THR A 23 -11.28 -19.00 6.81
N ASP A 24 -10.58 -18.21 7.60
CA ASP A 24 -11.09 -17.42 8.73
C ASP A 24 -11.34 -15.93 8.37
N ILE A 25 -11.04 -15.53 7.12
CA ILE A 25 -11.29 -14.18 6.62
C ILE A 25 -12.69 -14.12 5.99
N GLY A 26 -13.59 -13.32 6.58
CA GLY A 26 -14.95 -13.14 6.06
C GLY A 26 -15.13 -11.97 5.09
N ALA A 27 -14.21 -11.01 5.07
CA ALA A 27 -14.24 -9.85 4.19
C ALA A 27 -12.84 -9.24 4.04
N ILE A 28 -12.60 -8.57 2.91
CA ILE A 28 -11.38 -7.82 2.63
C ILE A 28 -11.78 -6.42 2.19
N VAL A 29 -11.15 -5.41 2.78
CA VAL A 29 -11.28 -4.02 2.36
C VAL A 29 -9.92 -3.54 1.89
N THR A 30 -9.89 -2.89 0.72
CA THR A 30 -8.67 -2.32 0.16
C THR A 30 -8.87 -0.85 -0.17
N PHE A 31 -7.79 -0.09 -0.06
CA PHE A 31 -7.72 1.29 -0.54
C PHE A 31 -6.50 1.40 -1.45
N THR A 32 -6.68 2.03 -2.61
CA THR A 32 -5.60 2.27 -3.57
C THR A 32 -5.65 3.73 -4.00
N GLY A 33 -4.54 4.43 -3.77
CA GLY A 33 -4.34 5.80 -4.26
C GLY A 33 -3.58 5.78 -5.57
N THR A 34 -4.14 6.38 -6.61
CA THR A 34 -3.46 6.65 -7.88
C THR A 34 -3.23 8.14 -8.04
N VAL A 35 -2.10 8.54 -8.62
CA VAL A 35 -1.83 9.94 -8.94
C VAL A 35 -2.90 10.42 -9.92
N ARG A 36 -3.57 11.53 -9.58
CA ARG A 36 -4.63 12.12 -10.39
C ARG A 36 -4.03 13.19 -11.29
N ASP A 37 -4.29 13.11 -12.60
CA ASP A 37 -3.98 14.21 -13.51
C ASP A 37 -4.91 15.42 -13.28
N GLN A 38 -4.41 16.62 -13.57
CA GLN A 38 -5.14 17.87 -13.48
C GLN A 38 -5.12 18.57 -14.85
N ALA A 39 -5.80 17.96 -15.83
CA ALA A 39 -5.93 18.45 -17.20
C ALA A 39 -4.58 18.66 -17.91
N GLY A 40 -3.66 17.70 -17.74
CA GLY A 40 -2.30 17.75 -18.30
C GLY A 40 -1.33 18.65 -17.52
N ALA A 41 -1.73 19.23 -16.39
CA ALA A 41 -0.85 20.05 -15.57
C ALA A 41 0.10 19.22 -14.68
N VAL A 42 -0.13 17.92 -14.53
CA VAL A 42 0.71 17.04 -13.72
C VAL A 42 1.55 16.15 -14.64
N SER A 43 2.84 16.45 -14.73
CA SER A 43 3.80 15.62 -15.47
C SER A 43 4.39 14.49 -14.62
N GLU A 44 4.57 14.73 -13.32
CA GLU A 44 5.17 13.77 -12.38
C GLU A 44 4.82 14.14 -10.93
N MET A 45 4.77 13.14 -10.04
CA MET A 45 4.71 13.33 -8.60
C MET A 45 5.83 12.51 -7.96
N ALA A 46 6.83 13.18 -7.40
CA ALA A 46 7.88 12.53 -6.63
C ALA A 46 7.46 12.38 -5.17
N LEU A 47 7.67 11.20 -4.60
CA LEU A 47 7.40 10.93 -3.20
C LEU A 47 8.68 10.42 -2.54
N GLU A 48 9.11 11.10 -1.49
CA GLU A 48 10.23 10.66 -0.66
C GLU A 48 9.70 10.20 0.70
N HIS A 49 10.27 9.12 1.21
CA HIS A 49 10.01 8.67 2.58
C HIS A 49 11.29 8.85 3.41
N TYR A 50 11.13 9.08 4.72
CA TYR A 50 12.25 9.11 5.63
C TYR A 50 12.61 7.67 6.02
N PRO A 51 13.75 7.13 5.56
CA PRO A 51 14.04 5.72 5.74
C PRO A 51 14.06 5.34 7.22
N GLY A 52 13.33 4.28 7.56
CA GLY A 52 13.20 3.77 8.92
C GLY A 52 12.16 4.51 9.78
N MET A 53 11.86 5.79 9.55
CA MET A 53 10.78 6.48 10.26
C MET A 53 9.42 6.09 9.68
N THR A 54 9.29 6.12 8.36
CA THR A 54 8.01 5.84 7.68
C THR A 54 7.55 4.41 7.95
N GLU A 55 8.44 3.42 7.86
CA GLU A 55 8.12 2.02 8.15
C GLU A 55 7.73 1.81 9.61
N ARG A 56 8.36 2.52 10.55
CA ARG A 56 8.02 2.46 11.97
C ARG A 56 6.63 3.01 12.26
N GLU A 57 6.27 4.14 11.65
CA GLU A 57 4.93 4.70 11.84
C GLU A 57 3.85 3.82 11.19
N LEU A 58 4.12 3.25 10.02
CA LEU A 58 3.22 2.25 9.42
C LEU A 58 3.06 1.02 10.32
N ALA A 59 4.14 0.53 10.93
CA ALA A 59 4.11 -0.61 11.84
C ALA A 59 3.34 -0.30 13.12
N ARG A 60 3.43 0.93 13.62
CA ARG A 60 2.64 1.40 14.76
C ARG A 60 1.14 1.37 14.45
N ILE A 61 0.73 1.88 13.29
CA ILE A 61 -0.67 1.87 12.85
C ILE A 61 -1.17 0.42 12.66
N GLU A 62 -0.37 -0.46 12.06
CA GLU A 62 -0.71 -1.89 11.89
C GLU A 62 -0.93 -2.58 13.24
N ALA A 63 -0.11 -2.28 14.24
CA ALA A 63 -0.21 -2.90 15.56
C ALA A 63 -1.37 -2.38 16.43
N GLU A 64 -1.89 -1.18 16.13
CA GLU A 64 -3.03 -0.57 16.83
C GLU A 64 -4.40 -1.02 16.29
N ALA A 65 -4.44 -1.63 15.10
CA ALA A 65 -5.66 -2.10 14.43
C ALA A 65 -6.07 -3.52 14.86
#